data_AF-A0A5E4PYQ9-F1
#
_entry.id   AF-A0A5E4PYQ9-F1
#
_cell.length_a   1.000
_cell.length_b   1.000
_cell.length_c   1.000
_cell.angle_alpha   90.00
_cell.angle_beta   90.00
_cell.angle_gamma   90.00
#
_symmetry.space_group_name_H-M   'P 1'
#
loop_
_entity.id
_entity.type
_entity.pdbx_description
1 polymer ?
#
loop_
_entity_poly.entity_id
_entity_poly.type
_entity_poly.pdbx_seq_one_letter_code
_entity_poly.pdbx_strand_id
1 'polypeptide(L)'
;MTRVYYKEAVGAFIVFDVSRMATFDAVVKWKNDLDTKVQLPDGSPIPCILLANKNNDKDGERFALDHKIANGENNRDQGNGKSCTC
;
A
#
# COMPACT_ATOMS: atom_id res chain seq x y z
N MET A 1 -3.68 -2.13 -24.51
CA MET A 1 -2.84 -0.91 -24.57
C MET A 1 -1.56 -1.05 -23.74
N THR A 2 -1.58 -1.54 -22.50
CA THR A 2 -0.36 -1.60 -21.65
C THR A 2 0.60 -2.78 -21.91
N ARG A 3 0.13 -3.88 -22.52
CA ARG A 3 0.90 -5.12 -22.71
C ARG A 3 2.27 -4.95 -23.37
N VAL A 4 2.39 -4.01 -24.31
CA VAL A 4 3.66 -3.75 -25.03
C VAL A 4 4.73 -3.18 -24.08
N TYR A 5 4.33 -2.40 -23.08
CA TYR A 5 5.26 -1.75 -22.15
C TYR A 5 5.79 -2.69 -21.06
N TYR A 6 5.11 -3.81 -20.81
CA TYR A 6 5.54 -4.81 -19.82
C TYR A 6 6.33 -5.95 -20.46
N LYS A 7 6.48 -5.93 -21.79
CA LYS A 7 7.07 -7.04 -22.53
C LYS A 7 8.47 -7.32 -21.98
N GLU A 8 8.70 -8.58 -21.61
CA GLU A 8 9.98 -9.06 -21.07
C GLU A 8 10.44 -8.35 -19.78
N ALA A 9 9.54 -7.64 -19.08
CA ALA A 9 9.85 -7.12 -17.77
C ALA A 9 10.10 -8.29 -16.80
N VAL A 10 11.17 -8.19 -16.02
CA VAL A 10 11.56 -9.19 -15.01
C VAL A 10 11.25 -8.74 -13.58
N GLY A 11 10.74 -7.52 -13.42
CA GLY A 11 10.31 -6.95 -12.14
C GLY A 11 9.61 -5.62 -12.36
N ALA A 12 8.91 -5.13 -11.33
CA ALA A 12 8.19 -3.87 -11.39
C ALA A 12 8.25 -3.08 -10.06
N PHE A 13 8.16 -1.76 -10.19
CA PHE A 13 7.77 -0.88 -9.10
C PHE A 13 6.35 -0.38 -9.36
N ILE A 14 5.45 -0.55 -8.39
CA ILE A 14 4.18 0.17 -8.38
C ILE A 14 4.32 1.30 -7.38
N VAL A 15 4.03 2.52 -7.82
CA VAL A 15 4.27 3.72 -7.03
C VAL A 15 2.93 4.40 -6.78
N PHE A 16 2.65 4.72 -5.53
CA PHE A 16 1.53 5.58 -5.16
C PHE A 16 2.03 6.82 -4.43
N ASP A 17 1.17 7.83 -4.34
CA ASP A 17 1.44 9.10 -3.70
C ASP A 17 0.83 9.09 -2.29
N VAL A 18 1.68 9.17 -1.26
CA VAL A 18 1.27 9.11 0.15
C VAL A 18 0.26 10.21 0.50
N SER A 19 0.37 11.37 -0.14
CA SER A 19 -0.55 12.49 0.08
C SER A 19 -1.95 12.31 -0.52
N ARG A 20 -2.17 11.26 -1.34
CA ARG A 20 -3.42 11.06 -2.10
C ARG A 20 -3.91 9.61 -2.08
N MET A 21 -4.88 9.32 -1.22
CA MET A 21 -5.43 7.97 -1.01
C MET A 21 -6.01 7.32 -2.27
N ALA A 22 -6.63 8.10 -3.15
CA ALA A 22 -7.13 7.58 -4.44
C ALA A 22 -6.03 6.90 -5.29
N THR A 23 -4.75 7.29 -5.12
CA THR A 23 -3.64 6.63 -5.82
C THR A 23 -3.25 5.30 -5.20
N PHE A 24 -3.47 5.12 -3.89
CA PHE A 24 -3.30 3.85 -3.20
C PHE A 24 -4.39 2.86 -3.60
N ASP A 25 -5.66 3.29 -3.67
CA ASP A 25 -6.77 2.45 -4.13
C ASP A 25 -6.53 1.90 -5.55
N ALA A 26 -5.87 2.70 -6.40
CA ALA A 26 -5.52 2.31 -7.76
C ALA A 26 -4.40 1.23 -7.84
N VAL A 27 -3.62 1.01 -6.77
CA VAL A 27 -2.51 0.04 -6.75
C VAL A 27 -2.99 -1.37 -7.10
N VAL A 28 -4.14 -1.79 -6.56
CA VAL A 28 -4.71 -3.12 -6.85
C VAL A 28 -5.04 -3.27 -8.33
N LYS A 29 -5.61 -2.23 -8.95
CA LYS A 29 -5.89 -2.23 -10.38
C LYS A 29 -4.60 -2.36 -11.21
N TRP A 30 -3.55 -1.64 -10.83
CA TRP A 30 -2.24 -1.73 -11.50
C TRP A 30 -1.58 -3.10 -11.32
N LYS A 31 -1.65 -3.68 -10.12
CA LYS A 31 -1.09 -5.01 -9.85
C LYS A 31 -1.79 -6.10 -10.66
N ASN A 32 -3.12 -6.07 -10.71
CA ASN A 32 -3.89 -7.00 -11.53
C ASN A 32 -3.59 -6.83 -13.03
N ASP A 33 -3.42 -5.59 -13.51
CA ASP A 33 -3.05 -5.31 -14.89
C ASP A 33 -1.66 -5.88 -15.24
N LEU A 34 -0.71 -5.81 -14.31
CA LEU A 34 0.64 -6.35 -14.45
C LEU A 34 0.61 -7.89 -14.51
N ASP A 35 0.02 -8.53 -13.51
CA ASP A 35 0.02 -9.99 -13.36
C ASP A 35 -0.68 -10.73 -14.51
N THR A 36 -1.67 -10.08 -15.13
CA THR A 36 -2.40 -10.63 -16.27
C THR A 36 -1.63 -10.53 -17.60
N LYS A 37 -0.55 -9.74 -17.65
CA LYS A 37 0.12 -9.38 -18.91
C LYS A 37 1.59 -9.75 -18.98
N VAL A 38 2.25 -9.95 -17.84
CA VAL A 38 3.65 -10.36 -17.78
C VAL A 38 3.87 -11.40 -16.68
N GLN A 39 4.62 -12.43 -17.02
CA GLN A 39 5.05 -13.51 -16.13
C GLN A 39 6.50 -13.84 -16.49
N LEU A 40 7.21 -14.41 -15.53
CA LEU A 40 8.53 -15.00 -15.76
C LEU A 40 8.41 -16.22 -16.71
N PRO A 41 9.52 -16.70 -17.30
CA PRO A 41 9.49 -17.86 -18.19
C PRO A 41 8.93 -19.14 -17.56
N ASP A 42 8.95 -19.24 -16.22
CA ASP A 42 8.37 -20.34 -15.45
C ASP A 42 6.86 -20.19 -15.19
N GLY A 43 6.23 -19.11 -15.67
CA GLY A 43 4.81 -18.79 -15.46
C GLY A 43 4.50 -18.11 -14.13
N SER A 44 5.49 -17.87 -13.27
CA SER A 44 5.29 -17.13 -12.03
C SER A 44 5.13 -15.62 -12.29
N PRO A 45 4.37 -14.89 -11.45
CA PRO A 45 4.31 -13.44 -11.54
C PRO A 45 5.68 -12.81 -11.31
N ILE A 46 5.98 -11.71 -12.00
CA ILE A 46 7.24 -11.00 -11.77
C ILE A 46 7.27 -10.38 -10.36
N PRO A 47 8.45 -10.32 -9.72
CA PRO A 47 8.63 -9.59 -8.47
C PRO A 47 8.16 -8.13 -8.60
N CYS A 48 7.38 -7.67 -7.63
CA CYS A 48 6.82 -6.33 -7.63
C CYS A 48 6.99 -5.68 -6.26
N ILE A 49 7.58 -4.48 -6.23
CA ILE A 49 7.79 -3.71 -5.01
C ILE A 49 6.83 -2.51 -5.02
N LEU A 50 6.10 -2.31 -3.92
CA LEU A 50 5.23 -1.16 -3.72
C LEU A 50 6.02 -0.02 -3.08
N LEU A 51 6.01 1.15 -3.71
CA LEU A 51 6.71 2.35 -3.23
C LEU A 51 5.69 3.42 -2.83
N ALA A 52 5.72 3.79 -1.55
CA ALA A 52 4.98 4.91 -0.99
C ALA A 52 5.77 6.22 -1.21
N ASN A 53 5.49 6.91 -2.30
CA ASN A 53 6.27 8.08 -2.73
C ASN A 53 5.70 9.41 -2.19
N LYS A 54 6.53 10.45 -2.21
CA LYS A 54 6.27 11.80 -1.66
C LYS A 54 6.04 11.83 -0.16
N ASN A 55 6.68 10.92 0.55
CA ASN A 55 6.68 10.95 2.00
C ASN A 55 7.44 12.19 2.49
N ASN A 56 6.72 13.19 3.00
CA ASN A 56 7.27 14.21 3.88
C ASN A 56 6.79 13.95 5.31
N ASP A 57 7.39 14.62 6.30
CA ASP A 57 7.11 14.38 7.72
C ASP A 57 5.61 14.44 8.09
N LYS A 58 4.79 15.24 7.39
CA LYS A 58 3.36 15.40 7.70
C LYS A 58 2.47 14.39 6.98
N ASP A 59 2.83 14.06 5.74
CA ASP A 59 2.04 13.16 4.90
C ASP A 59 2.20 11.70 5.32
N GLY A 60 3.39 11.30 5.80
CA GLY A 60 3.63 9.96 6.35
C GLY A 60 2.83 9.69 7.61
N GLU A 61 2.81 10.63 8.55
CA GLU A 61 2.03 10.52 9.79
C GLU A 61 0.52 10.44 9.52
N ARG A 62 0.03 11.27 8.59
CA ARG A 62 -1.38 11.22 8.16
C ARG A 62 -1.74 9.87 7.57
N PHE A 63 -0.93 9.35 6.66
CA PHE A 63 -1.17 8.04 6.06
C PHE A 63 -1.18 6.92 7.11
N ALA A 64 -0.24 6.94 8.05
CA ALA A 64 -0.19 5.97 9.14
C ALA A 64 -1.45 6.04 10.02
N LEU A 65 -1.98 7.25 10.28
CA LEU A 65 -3.20 7.44 11.05
C LEU A 65 -4.43 6.93 10.28
N ASP A 66 -4.56 7.31 9.02
CA ASP A 66 -5.68 6.91 8.16
C ASP A 66 -5.72 5.38 8.01
N HIS A 67 -4.55 4.74 7.88
CA HIS A 67 -4.44 3.28 7.80
C HIS A 67 -4.79 2.58 9.13
N LYS A 68 -4.37 3.12 10.27
CA LYS A 68 -4.77 2.61 11.61
C LYS A 68 -6.29 2.71 11.82
N ILE A 69 -6.90 3.80 11.36
CA ILE A 69 -8.36 3.98 11.40
C ILE A 69 -9.05 2.97 10.49
N ALA A 70 -8.58 2.82 9.25
CA ALA A 70 -9.15 1.89 8.27
C ALA A 70 -9.07 0.43 8.74
N ASN A 71 -8.03 0.05 9.48
CA ASN A 71 -7.85 -1.29 10.02
C ASN A 71 -8.49 -1.50 11.40
N GLY A 72 -9.18 -0.50 11.96
CA GLY A 72 -9.86 -0.61 13.25
C GLY A 72 -8.90 -0.81 14.43
N GLU A 73 -7.63 -0.43 14.29
CA GLU A 73 -6.59 -0.61 15.32
C GLU A 73 -6.71 0.41 16.46
N ASN A 74 -7.64 1.37 16.37
CA ASN A 74 -7.96 2.30 17.44
C ASN A 74 -8.87 1.65 18.51
N ASN A 75 -8.33 0.68 19.24
CA ASN A 75 -8.94 0.18 20.46
C ASN A 75 -8.40 0.96 21.67
N ARG A 76 -9.18 1.97 22.08
CA ARG A 76 -9.35 2.53 23.43
C ARG A 76 -8.19 2.32 24.41
N ASP A 77 -7.36 3.34 24.58
CA ASP A 77 -6.77 3.60 25.90
C ASP A 77 -6.78 5.10 26.20
N GLN A 78 -7.97 5.59 26.54
CA GLN A 78 -8.13 6.87 27.24
C GLN A 78 -9.46 6.85 27.99
N GLY A 79 -9.39 6.61 29.31
CA GLY A 79 -10.56 6.79 30.16
C GLY A 79 -10.53 6.14 31.54
N ASN A 80 -9.78 6.76 32.47
CA ASN A 80 -10.23 7.01 33.85
C ASN A 80 -10.19 5.88 34.90
N GLY A 81 -9.21 6.00 35.82
CA GLY A 81 -9.32 5.80 37.27
C GLY A 81 -10.03 4.56 37.83
N LYS A 82 -9.25 3.55 38.23
CA LYS A 82 -9.51 2.79 39.47
C LYS A 82 -8.18 2.43 40.14
N SER A 83 -7.89 3.16 41.23
CA SER A 83 -7.00 2.70 42.29
C SER A 83 -7.53 1.36 42.81
N CYS A 84 -6.72 0.32 42.75
CA CYS A 84 -6.99 -0.91 43.50
C CYS A 84 -5.92 -1.02 44.59
N THR A 85 -6.36 -0.77 45.82
CA THR A 85 -5.71 -1.18 47.07
C THR A 85 -6.80 -1.86 47.89
N CYS A 86 -6.43 -3.02 48.45
CA CYS A 86 -7.21 -4.09 49.09
C CYS A 86 -7.84 -5.13 48.15
#